data_AF-A0A5J4USB1-F1
#
_entry.id   AF-A0A5J4USB1-F1
#
_cell.length_a   1.000
_cell.length_b   1.000
_cell.length_c   1.000
_cell.angle_alpha   90.00
_cell.angle_beta   90.00
_cell.angle_gamma   90.00
#
_symmetry.space_group_name_H-M   'P 1'
#
loop_
_entity.id
_entity.type
_entity.pdbx_description
1 polymer ?
#
loop_
_entity_poly.entity_id
_entity_poly.type
_entity_poly.pdbx_seq_one_letter_code
_entity_poly.pdbx_strand_id
1 'polypeptide(L)'
;MSKKAAKVSIQVVGPVEYEPIIPFAADVQIGGSIFTSVSDKPVVICFDPLIKSGIVRFEVQSENDLDAIGIADKDVQYERGNLPSTGDRDRSVVQWSSAGALIHSGDRVYTKSRYETGDHIGLELNMETSPRTLSLFINGVLQKDIIRNIPKQVRIMVYLSKKENSFKVLQFERVSASAAAQDKPTEWSWYMPWVQTAEEIAEVYGY
;
A
#
# COMPACT_ATOMS: atom_id res chain seq x y z
N MET A 1 -10.11 -33.95 28.69
CA MET A 1 -9.38 -32.93 27.88
C MET A 1 -10.01 -32.90 26.50
N SER A 2 -10.73 -31.83 26.15
CA SER A 2 -11.41 -31.73 24.84
C SER A 2 -10.45 -31.10 23.82
N LYS A 3 -10.12 -31.85 22.75
CA LYS A 3 -9.40 -31.31 21.59
C LYS A 3 -10.34 -30.32 20.90
N LYS A 4 -10.05 -29.01 21.01
CA LYS A 4 -10.67 -28.01 20.14
C LYS A 4 -10.32 -28.36 18.70
N ALA A 5 -11.33 -28.70 17.90
CA ALA A 5 -11.17 -28.81 16.46
C ALA A 5 -10.71 -27.44 15.93
N ALA A 6 -9.58 -27.42 15.21
CA ALA A 6 -9.17 -26.24 14.47
C ALA A 6 -10.25 -25.94 13.45
N LYS A 7 -10.83 -24.74 13.53
CA LYS A 7 -11.79 -24.25 12.54
C LYS A 7 -10.98 -24.03 11.26
N VAL A 8 -11.02 -24.98 10.34
CA VAL A 8 -10.42 -24.81 9.01
C VAL A 8 -11.26 -23.75 8.30
N SER A 9 -10.82 -22.50 8.37
CA SER A 9 -11.32 -21.46 7.48
C SER A 9 -10.82 -21.83 6.09
N ILE A 10 -11.73 -22.22 5.20
CA ILE A 10 -11.43 -22.26 3.77
C ILE A 10 -11.07 -20.82 3.41
N GLN A 11 -9.77 -20.54 3.25
CA GLN A 11 -9.35 -19.28 2.66
C GLN A 11 -9.87 -19.31 1.22
N VAL A 12 -10.76 -18.39 0.90
CA VAL A 12 -11.15 -18.11 -0.48
C VAL A 12 -9.93 -17.50 -1.14
N VAL A 13 -9.21 -18.31 -1.93
CA VAL A 13 -8.05 -17.93 -2.73
C VAL A 13 -8.53 -17.61 -4.15
N GLY A 14 -7.86 -16.70 -4.83
CA GLY A 14 -8.17 -16.29 -6.19
C GLY A 14 -8.50 -14.81 -6.31
N PRO A 15 -8.99 -14.38 -7.49
CA PRO A 15 -9.25 -12.98 -7.79
C PRO A 15 -10.20 -12.32 -6.79
N VAL A 16 -9.92 -11.06 -6.48
CA VAL A 16 -10.78 -10.18 -5.68
C VAL A 16 -11.38 -9.16 -6.65
N GLU A 17 -12.68 -9.25 -6.86
CA GLU A 17 -13.44 -8.17 -7.49
C GLU A 17 -13.28 -6.90 -6.67
N TYR A 18 -13.04 -5.77 -7.35
CA TYR A 18 -12.78 -4.50 -6.70
C TYR A 18 -13.61 -3.36 -7.27
N GLU A 19 -13.93 -2.40 -6.41
CA GLU A 19 -14.60 -1.17 -6.78
C GLU A 19 -13.73 0.02 -6.37
N PRO A 20 -13.33 0.91 -7.31
CA PRO A 20 -12.56 2.09 -6.99
C PRO A 20 -13.46 3.16 -6.35
N ILE A 21 -13.03 3.68 -5.21
CA ILE A 21 -13.62 4.82 -4.53
C ILE A 21 -12.86 6.06 -4.97
N ILE A 22 -13.49 6.87 -5.83
CA ILE A 22 -12.89 8.08 -6.40
C ILE A 22 -13.56 9.30 -5.76
N PRO A 23 -12.81 10.19 -5.08
CA PRO A 23 -13.38 11.36 -4.39
C PRO A 23 -14.19 12.30 -5.30
N PHE A 24 -13.75 12.43 -6.56
CA PHE A 24 -14.43 13.26 -7.55
C PHE A 24 -14.24 12.66 -8.95
N ALA A 25 -15.31 12.07 -9.49
CA ALA A 25 -15.24 11.28 -10.74
C ALA A 25 -14.69 12.07 -11.95
N ALA A 26 -14.91 13.38 -12.01
CA ALA A 26 -14.42 14.18 -13.15
C ALA A 26 -12.89 14.42 -13.14
N ASP A 27 -12.18 14.07 -12.05
CA ASP A 27 -10.73 14.19 -11.98
C ASP A 27 -10.00 12.90 -12.43
N VAL A 28 -10.73 11.81 -12.69
CA VAL A 28 -10.15 10.51 -13.08
C VAL A 28 -10.86 9.94 -14.30
N GLN A 29 -10.11 9.62 -15.34
CA GLN A 29 -10.57 8.79 -16.44
C GLN A 29 -10.21 7.33 -16.19
N ILE A 30 -11.18 6.43 -16.38
CA ILE A 30 -10.97 4.98 -16.23
C ILE A 30 -11.14 4.31 -17.61
N GLY A 31 -10.10 3.61 -18.05
CA GLY A 31 -10.09 2.82 -19.28
C GLY A 31 -9.76 1.35 -18.97
N GLY A 32 -10.79 0.53 -18.73
CA GLY A 32 -10.58 -0.84 -18.25
C GLY A 32 -9.97 -0.84 -16.85
N SER A 33 -8.74 -1.35 -16.70
CA SER A 33 -7.99 -1.32 -15.43
C SER A 33 -7.00 -0.17 -15.30
N ILE A 34 -6.97 0.76 -16.26
CA ILE A 34 -6.11 1.94 -16.27
C ILE A 34 -6.86 3.13 -15.66
N PHE A 35 -6.21 3.81 -14.71
CA PHE A 35 -6.70 4.99 -14.03
C PHE A 35 -5.77 6.16 -14.36
N THR A 36 -6.31 7.21 -14.96
CA THR A 36 -5.54 8.39 -15.38
C THR A 36 -6.10 9.63 -14.71
N SER A 37 -5.25 10.39 -14.02
CA SER A 37 -5.61 11.71 -13.53
C SER A 37 -5.79 12.66 -14.72
N VAL A 38 -6.93 13.34 -14.78
CA VAL A 38 -7.20 14.38 -15.80
C VAL A 38 -7.20 15.79 -15.22
N SER A 39 -6.83 15.92 -13.94
CA SER A 39 -6.79 17.17 -13.18
C SER A 39 -5.40 17.42 -12.57
N ASP A 40 -5.05 18.69 -12.34
CA ASP A 40 -3.85 19.09 -11.60
C ASP A 40 -4.04 19.01 -10.07
N LYS A 41 -5.13 18.41 -9.61
CA LYS A 41 -5.43 18.23 -8.20
C LYS A 41 -4.93 16.87 -7.70
N PRO A 42 -4.51 16.78 -6.42
CA PRO A 42 -4.31 15.52 -5.75
C PRO A 42 -5.53 14.59 -5.84
N VAL A 43 -5.30 13.34 -6.24
CA VAL A 43 -6.29 12.27 -6.32
C VAL A 43 -5.80 11.08 -5.51
N VAL A 44 -6.58 10.68 -4.50
CA VAL A 44 -6.36 9.42 -3.77
C VAL A 44 -7.50 8.47 -4.12
N ILE A 45 -7.18 7.37 -4.78
CA ILE A 45 -8.13 6.33 -5.16
C ILE A 45 -8.01 5.21 -4.14
N CYS A 46 -9.11 4.90 -3.43
CA CYS A 46 -9.16 3.73 -2.56
C CYS A 46 -9.85 2.57 -3.29
N PHE A 47 -9.61 1.34 -2.83
CA PHE A 47 -10.23 0.15 -3.41
C PHE A 47 -11.02 -0.61 -2.35
N ASP A 48 -12.30 -0.86 -2.64
CA ASP A 48 -13.08 -1.88 -1.96
C ASP A 48 -12.83 -3.25 -2.62
N PRO A 49 -12.91 -4.37 -1.86
CA PRO A 49 -13.41 -4.44 -0.49
C PRO A 49 -12.37 -4.04 0.57
N LEU A 50 -12.87 -3.60 1.73
CA LEU A 50 -12.08 -3.53 2.95
C LEU A 50 -11.40 -4.88 3.25
N ILE A 51 -10.09 -4.83 3.50
CA ILE A 51 -9.27 -5.99 3.78
C ILE A 51 -9.25 -6.24 5.28
N LYS A 52 -9.82 -7.38 5.70
CA LYS A 52 -10.03 -7.74 7.12
C LYS A 52 -9.47 -9.10 7.53
N SER A 53 -9.07 -9.92 6.57
CA SER A 53 -8.60 -11.30 6.76
C SER A 53 -7.88 -11.78 5.51
N GLY A 54 -7.21 -12.92 5.60
CA GLY A 54 -6.47 -13.56 4.52
C GLY A 54 -5.14 -12.89 4.19
N ILE A 55 -4.45 -13.47 3.21
CA ILE A 55 -3.27 -12.87 2.58
C ILE A 55 -3.72 -12.30 1.26
N VAL A 56 -3.55 -11.00 1.07
CA VAL A 56 -4.02 -10.26 -0.11
C VAL A 56 -2.82 -9.71 -0.86
N ARG A 57 -2.82 -9.86 -2.19
CA ARG A 57 -1.89 -9.20 -3.09
C ARG A 57 -2.62 -8.22 -3.98
N PHE A 58 -2.03 -7.05 -4.14
CA PHE A 58 -2.48 -6.02 -5.06
C PHE A 58 -1.28 -5.47 -5.81
N GLU A 59 -1.31 -5.57 -7.13
CA GLU A 59 -0.21 -5.15 -8.00
C GLU A 59 -0.71 -4.14 -9.04
N VAL A 60 0.06 -3.08 -9.21
CA VAL A 60 -0.16 -2.07 -10.25
C VAL A 60 1.08 -1.90 -11.10
N GLN A 61 0.90 -1.51 -12.35
CA GLN A 61 1.94 -0.95 -13.19
C GLN A 61 1.89 0.57 -13.11
N SER A 62 3.05 1.22 -12.93
CA SER A 62 3.18 2.67 -13.13
C SER A 62 3.12 2.96 -14.63
N GLU A 63 1.99 3.47 -15.12
CA GLU A 63 1.81 3.75 -16.57
C GLU A 63 2.42 5.10 -16.93
N ASN A 64 2.26 6.09 -16.05
CA ASN A 64 2.89 7.39 -16.16
C ASN A 64 3.03 7.98 -14.76
N ASP A 65 4.24 7.99 -14.22
CA ASP A 65 4.63 8.64 -12.96
C ASP A 65 3.66 8.41 -11.79
N LEU A 66 3.45 7.14 -11.41
CA LEU A 66 2.73 6.80 -10.18
C LEU A 66 3.40 7.44 -8.96
N ASP A 67 2.67 8.26 -8.19
CA ASP A 67 3.27 9.02 -7.08
C ASP A 67 3.46 8.17 -5.82
N ALA A 68 2.42 7.47 -5.37
CA ALA A 68 2.48 6.64 -4.17
C ALA A 68 1.43 5.52 -4.16
N ILE A 69 1.71 4.46 -3.42
CA ILE A 69 0.80 3.37 -3.13
C ILE A 69 0.91 2.97 -1.66
N GLY A 70 -0.20 2.52 -1.07
CA GLY A 70 -0.21 2.15 0.33
C GLY A 70 -1.55 1.68 0.84
N ILE A 71 -1.77 1.89 2.14
CA ILE A 71 -3.01 1.52 2.82
C ILE A 71 -3.50 2.63 3.74
N ALA A 72 -4.81 2.69 3.91
CA ALA A 72 -5.47 3.60 4.83
C ALA A 72 -6.36 2.81 5.81
N ASP A 73 -6.50 3.30 7.04
CA ASP A 73 -7.49 2.79 7.99
C ASP A 73 -8.91 2.89 7.41
N LYS A 74 -9.80 1.99 7.83
CA LYS A 74 -11.17 1.89 7.30
C LYS A 74 -11.98 3.19 7.38
N ASP A 75 -11.70 4.04 8.36
CA ASP A 75 -12.47 5.25 8.63
C ASP A 75 -11.96 6.46 7.84
N VAL A 76 -10.84 6.32 7.12
CA VAL A 76 -10.30 7.37 6.26
C VAL A 76 -11.21 7.59 5.05
N GLN A 77 -11.57 8.84 4.84
CA GLN A 77 -12.28 9.32 3.66
C GLN A 77 -11.48 10.45 3.02
N TYR A 78 -11.55 10.55 1.70
CA TYR A 78 -10.86 11.56 0.93
C TYR A 78 -11.87 12.43 0.20
N GLU A 79 -11.69 13.74 0.32
CA GLU A 79 -12.34 14.73 -0.52
C GLU A 79 -11.44 15.12 -1.69
N ARG A 80 -12.03 15.82 -2.67
CA ARG A 80 -11.32 16.31 -3.86
C ARG A 80 -10.10 17.16 -3.45
N GLY A 81 -8.91 16.80 -3.94
CA GLY A 81 -7.68 17.55 -3.70
C GLY A 81 -7.01 17.28 -2.34
N ASN A 82 -7.50 16.30 -1.57
CA ASN A 82 -6.79 15.83 -0.37
C ASN A 82 -5.48 15.13 -0.75
N LEU A 83 -4.41 15.41 0.00
CA LEU A 83 -3.18 14.63 -0.01
C LEU A 83 -3.38 13.32 0.78
N PRO A 84 -2.58 12.26 0.61
CA PRO A 84 -2.81 10.97 1.29
C PRO A 84 -2.69 11.02 2.82
N SER A 85 -1.64 11.66 3.33
CA SER A 85 -1.36 11.78 4.76
C SER A 85 -1.20 13.26 5.12
N THR A 86 -2.31 13.91 5.49
CA THR A 86 -2.29 15.25 6.10
C THR A 86 -3.29 15.37 7.25
N GLY A 87 -2.90 16.05 8.32
CA GLY A 87 -3.81 16.44 9.40
C GLY A 87 -4.23 15.25 10.26
N ASP A 88 -5.53 15.05 10.41
CA ASP A 88 -6.09 13.92 11.17
C ASP A 88 -5.79 12.55 10.54
N ARG A 89 -5.45 12.51 9.25
CA ARG A 89 -5.12 11.28 8.51
C ARG A 89 -3.68 10.82 8.65
N ASP A 90 -2.79 11.64 9.24
CA ASP A 90 -1.36 11.32 9.32
C ASP A 90 -1.13 9.95 10.00
N ARG A 91 -1.87 9.65 11.06
CA ARG A 91 -1.74 8.38 11.82
C ARG A 91 -2.53 7.21 11.24
N SER A 92 -3.24 7.44 10.15
CA SER A 92 -4.22 6.49 9.60
C SER A 92 -3.85 6.00 8.21
N VAL A 93 -2.69 6.40 7.69
CA VAL A 93 -2.24 6.08 6.33
C VAL A 93 -0.77 5.72 6.35
N VAL A 94 -0.40 4.65 5.64
CA VAL A 94 0.99 4.30 5.32
C VAL A 94 1.13 4.25 3.82
N GLN A 95 2.21 4.79 3.27
CA GLN A 95 2.47 4.77 1.83
C GLN A 95 3.96 4.75 1.49
N TRP A 96 4.28 4.11 0.38
CA TRP A 96 5.56 4.28 -0.31
C TRP A 96 5.35 5.23 -1.49
N SER A 97 6.20 6.25 -1.60
CA SER A 97 6.29 7.12 -2.78
C SER A 97 7.30 6.59 -3.80
N SER A 98 7.16 6.96 -5.06
CA SER A 98 8.12 6.64 -6.14
C SER A 98 9.56 7.08 -5.85
N ALA A 99 9.73 8.15 -5.08
CA ALA A 99 11.04 8.62 -4.61
C ALA A 99 11.70 7.73 -3.54
N GLY A 100 11.05 6.62 -3.14
CA GLY A 100 11.53 5.69 -2.13
C GLY A 100 11.31 6.15 -0.69
N ALA A 101 10.54 7.20 -0.46
CA ALA A 101 10.11 7.56 0.89
C ALA A 101 8.93 6.70 1.33
N LEU A 102 9.02 6.15 2.54
CA LEU A 102 7.94 5.50 3.27
C LEU A 102 7.42 6.49 4.33
N ILE A 103 6.11 6.74 4.32
CA ILE A 103 5.48 7.87 5.02
C ILE A 103 4.36 7.35 5.93
N HIS A 104 4.36 7.79 7.19
CA HIS A 104 3.32 7.50 8.17
C HIS A 104 3.41 8.41 9.40
N SER A 105 2.28 8.80 9.99
CA SER A 105 2.19 9.60 11.22
C SER A 105 2.96 10.93 11.17
N GLY A 106 3.11 11.52 9.97
CA GLY A 106 3.93 12.70 9.73
C GLY A 106 5.44 12.41 9.64
N ASP A 107 5.85 11.18 9.96
CA ASP A 107 7.21 10.70 9.81
C ASP A 107 7.47 10.29 8.35
N ARG A 108 8.72 10.45 7.94
CA ARG A 108 9.21 10.10 6.61
C ARG A 108 10.53 9.36 6.76
N VAL A 109 10.55 8.12 6.32
CA VAL A 109 11.76 7.29 6.28
C VAL A 109 12.18 7.07 4.82
N TYR A 110 13.46 7.15 4.55
CA TYR A 110 14.02 6.98 3.22
C TYR A 110 14.48 5.55 3.03
N THR A 111 14.08 4.94 1.92
CA THR A 111 14.34 3.53 1.60
C THR A 111 14.98 3.42 0.23
N LYS A 112 15.51 2.23 -0.09
CA LYS A 112 15.99 1.91 -1.45
C LYS A 112 14.86 1.53 -2.40
N SER A 113 13.61 1.53 -1.93
CA SER A 113 12.43 1.09 -2.67
C SER A 113 11.86 2.18 -3.59
N ARG A 114 12.71 2.67 -4.50
CA ARG A 114 12.31 3.60 -5.56
C ARG A 114 11.73 2.84 -6.74
N TYR A 115 10.77 3.45 -7.42
CA TYR A 115 10.17 2.90 -8.64
C TYR A 115 9.81 4.04 -9.59
N GLU A 116 9.72 3.73 -10.87
CA GLU A 116 9.47 4.68 -11.96
C GLU A 116 8.41 4.18 -12.95
N THR A 117 8.16 4.97 -13.99
CA THR A 117 7.26 4.58 -15.08
C THR A 117 7.71 3.26 -15.72
N GLY A 118 6.77 2.33 -15.87
CA GLY A 118 6.99 0.98 -16.39
C GLY A 118 7.14 -0.09 -15.30
N ASP A 119 7.52 0.29 -14.08
CA ASP A 119 7.69 -0.66 -12.98
C ASP A 119 6.35 -1.25 -12.51
N HIS A 120 6.44 -2.45 -11.95
CA HIS A 120 5.36 -3.15 -11.27
C HIS A 120 5.51 -3.02 -9.76
N ILE A 121 4.50 -2.49 -9.09
CA ILE A 121 4.51 -2.24 -7.66
C ILE A 121 3.43 -3.11 -7.01
N GLY A 122 3.86 -4.05 -6.18
CA GLY A 122 3.02 -5.01 -5.47
C GLY A 122 2.97 -4.74 -3.97
N LEU A 123 1.78 -4.82 -3.39
CA LEU A 123 1.57 -4.88 -1.95
C LEU A 123 1.12 -6.29 -1.56
N GLU A 124 1.71 -6.85 -0.50
CA GLU A 124 1.19 -8.04 0.18
C GLU A 124 0.73 -7.66 1.60
N LEU A 125 -0.57 -7.77 1.86
CA LEU A 125 -1.14 -7.67 3.20
C LEU A 125 -1.31 -9.07 3.78
N ASN A 126 -0.66 -9.35 4.90
CA ASN A 126 -0.90 -10.56 5.69
C ASN A 126 -1.75 -10.22 6.91
N MET A 127 -3.05 -10.48 6.81
CA MET A 127 -4.00 -10.24 7.90
C MET A 127 -4.11 -11.42 8.87
N GLU A 128 -3.43 -12.54 8.61
CA GLU A 128 -3.46 -13.77 9.41
C GLU A 128 -2.35 -13.85 10.45
N THR A 129 -1.24 -13.14 10.23
CA THR A 129 -0.15 -13.09 11.21
C THR A 129 -0.51 -12.22 12.42
N SER A 130 0.09 -12.55 13.55
CA SER A 130 0.06 -11.71 14.76
C SER A 130 1.50 -11.38 15.13
N PRO A 131 2.00 -10.18 14.78
CA PRO A 131 1.29 -9.04 14.21
C PRO A 131 0.98 -9.14 12.70
N ARG A 132 -0.06 -8.43 12.23
CA ARG A 132 -0.40 -8.27 10.80
C ARG A 132 0.67 -7.48 10.07
N THR A 133 0.91 -7.80 8.80
CA THR A 133 2.01 -7.20 8.03
C THR A 133 1.61 -6.62 6.68
N LEU A 134 2.38 -5.65 6.21
CA LEU A 134 2.37 -5.12 4.85
C LEU A 134 3.80 -5.15 4.34
N SER A 135 3.95 -5.65 3.13
CA SER A 135 5.23 -5.74 2.43
C SER A 135 5.10 -5.20 1.02
N LEU A 136 6.17 -4.56 0.55
CA LEU A 136 6.27 -4.00 -0.78
C LEU A 136 7.08 -4.92 -1.68
N PHE A 137 6.67 -5.05 -2.93
CA PHE A 137 7.38 -5.69 -4.02
C PHE A 137 7.56 -4.69 -5.16
N ILE A 138 8.75 -4.64 -5.75
CA ILE A 138 9.02 -3.85 -6.96
C ILE A 138 9.55 -4.83 -8.00
N ASN A 139 8.90 -4.92 -9.16
CA ASN A 139 9.20 -5.87 -10.22
C ASN A 139 9.32 -7.32 -9.71
N GLY A 140 8.40 -7.71 -8.81
CA GLY A 140 8.39 -9.03 -8.16
C GLY A 140 9.46 -9.23 -7.06
N VAL A 141 10.32 -8.24 -6.80
CA VAL A 141 11.37 -8.31 -5.78
C VAL A 141 10.87 -7.72 -4.46
N LEU A 142 10.84 -8.55 -3.41
CA LEU A 142 10.49 -8.13 -2.05
C LEU A 142 11.46 -7.06 -1.53
N GLN A 143 10.90 -6.00 -0.96
CA GLN A 143 11.64 -4.89 -0.36
C GLN A 143 11.91 -5.12 1.14
N LYS A 144 12.99 -4.51 1.64
CA LYS A 144 13.51 -4.72 3.01
C LYS A 144 12.57 -4.20 4.11
N ASP A 145 11.91 -3.07 3.86
CA ASP A 145 11.04 -2.41 4.82
C ASP A 145 9.67 -3.09 4.91
N ILE A 146 9.25 -3.46 6.12
CA ILE A 146 7.92 -4.01 6.39
C ILE A 146 7.20 -3.21 7.44
N ILE A 147 5.87 -3.20 7.31
CA ILE A 147 5.00 -2.60 8.30
C ILE A 147 4.38 -3.68 9.16
N ARG A 148 4.46 -3.52 10.47
CA ARG A 148 3.89 -4.38 11.50
C ARG A 148 2.71 -3.69 12.17
N ASN A 149 1.87 -4.49 12.82
CA ASN A 149 0.74 -4.03 13.65
C ASN A 149 -0.32 -3.25 12.86
N ILE A 150 -0.55 -3.60 11.60
CA ILE A 150 -1.61 -2.99 10.77
C ILE A 150 -2.97 -3.07 11.48
N PRO A 151 -3.85 -2.07 11.34
CA PRO A 151 -5.22 -2.12 11.84
C PRO A 151 -5.97 -3.39 11.40
N LYS A 152 -7.07 -3.70 12.08
CA LYS A 152 -7.87 -4.91 11.77
C LYS A 152 -8.58 -4.84 10.41
N GLN A 153 -8.77 -3.64 9.89
CA GLN A 153 -9.45 -3.39 8.62
C GLN A 153 -8.79 -2.20 7.95
N VAL A 154 -8.37 -2.35 6.70
CA VAL A 154 -7.72 -1.31 5.92
C VAL A 154 -8.22 -1.34 4.48
N ARG A 155 -8.10 -0.20 3.78
CA ARG A 155 -8.23 -0.11 2.33
C ARG A 155 -6.86 0.01 1.69
N ILE A 156 -6.74 -0.54 0.50
CA ILE A 156 -5.62 -0.24 -0.39
C ILE A 156 -5.89 1.11 -1.04
N MET A 157 -4.86 1.92 -1.19
CA MET A 157 -4.96 3.22 -1.84
C MET A 157 -3.81 3.48 -2.79
N VAL A 158 -4.10 4.26 -3.82
CA VAL A 158 -3.14 4.74 -4.81
C VAL A 158 -3.28 6.26 -4.93
N TYR A 159 -2.16 6.96 -5.05
CA TYR A 159 -2.10 8.42 -5.10
C TYR A 159 -1.53 8.90 -6.43
N LEU A 160 -2.19 9.90 -7.02
CA LEU A 160 -1.78 10.63 -8.21
C LEU A 160 -1.83 12.14 -7.92
N SER A 161 -0.75 12.87 -8.22
CA SER A 161 -0.58 14.28 -7.85
C SER A 161 -0.66 15.25 -9.03
N LYS A 162 -0.41 14.77 -10.25
CA LYS A 162 -0.40 15.59 -11.47
C LYS A 162 -1.37 15.05 -12.51
N LYS A 163 -1.78 15.95 -13.41
CA LYS A 163 -2.50 15.56 -14.62
C LYS A 163 -1.65 14.60 -15.46
N GLU A 164 -2.32 13.66 -16.11
CA GLU A 164 -1.74 12.56 -16.91
C GLU A 164 -1.01 11.47 -16.11
N ASN A 165 -0.76 11.65 -14.81
CA ASN A 165 -0.26 10.55 -13.99
C ASN A 165 -1.28 9.40 -14.04
N SER A 166 -0.77 8.18 -14.19
CA SER A 166 -1.63 7.01 -14.36
C SER A 166 -0.98 5.72 -13.89
N PHE A 167 -1.84 4.77 -13.57
CA PHE A 167 -1.45 3.41 -13.24
C PHE A 167 -2.47 2.42 -13.78
N LYS A 168 -2.05 1.17 -13.90
CA LYS A 168 -2.89 0.06 -14.31
C LYS A 168 -2.93 -0.98 -13.22
N VAL A 169 -4.13 -1.38 -12.78
CA VAL A 169 -4.26 -2.55 -11.91
C VAL A 169 -3.97 -3.81 -12.73
N LEU A 170 -2.99 -4.59 -12.27
CA LEU A 170 -2.59 -5.85 -12.88
C LEU A 170 -3.21 -7.05 -12.15
N GLN A 171 -3.25 -6.96 -10.82
CA GLN A 171 -3.66 -8.09 -9.98
C GLN A 171 -4.29 -7.59 -8.68
N PHE A 172 -5.40 -8.21 -8.31
CA PHE A 172 -5.95 -8.12 -6.96
C PHE A 172 -6.49 -9.50 -6.60
N GLU A 173 -5.83 -10.17 -5.65
CA GLU A 173 -6.19 -11.53 -5.29
C GLU A 173 -5.93 -11.87 -3.82
N ARG A 174 -6.53 -12.97 -3.39
CA ARG A 174 -6.19 -13.66 -2.15
C ARG A 174 -5.30 -14.85 -2.46
N VAL A 175 -4.24 -15.02 -1.71
CA VAL A 175 -3.29 -16.12 -1.85
C VAL A 175 -3.30 -17.04 -0.62
N SER A 176 -2.93 -18.30 -0.81
CA SER A 176 -2.86 -19.31 0.27
C SER A 176 -1.60 -19.19 1.11
N ALA A 177 -0.54 -18.57 0.58
CA ALA A 177 0.75 -18.44 1.24
C ALA A 177 1.39 -17.08 0.93
N SER A 178 2.04 -16.53 1.95
CA SER A 178 2.81 -15.29 1.86
C SER A 178 4.09 -15.54 1.07
N ALA A 179 4.47 -14.59 0.20
CA ALA A 179 5.80 -14.54 -0.42
C ALA A 179 6.74 -13.57 0.29
N ALA A 180 6.25 -12.83 1.29
CA ALA A 180 7.01 -11.81 2.01
C ALA A 180 7.93 -12.36 3.12
N ALA A 181 8.47 -13.57 2.95
CA ALA A 181 9.45 -14.11 3.89
C ALA A 181 10.83 -13.53 3.61
N GLN A 182 11.46 -12.95 4.63
CA GLN A 182 12.80 -12.38 4.52
C GLN A 182 13.63 -12.59 5.78
N ASP A 183 14.95 -12.68 5.59
CA ASP A 183 15.93 -12.66 6.68
C ASP A 183 16.22 -11.20 7.06
N LYS A 184 16.02 -10.85 8.34
CA LYS A 184 16.29 -9.53 8.93
C LYS A 184 15.63 -8.34 8.21
N PRO A 185 14.27 -8.26 8.19
CA PRO A 185 13.57 -7.07 7.73
C PRO A 185 13.90 -5.82 8.55
N THR A 186 13.79 -4.65 7.93
CA THR A 186 13.61 -3.40 8.69
C THR A 186 12.13 -3.29 9.05
N GLU A 187 11.81 -3.21 10.34
CA GLU A 187 10.42 -3.26 10.79
C GLU A 187 9.93 -1.90 11.30
N TRP A 188 8.80 -1.45 10.76
CA TRP A 188 8.12 -0.23 11.17
C TRP A 188 6.76 -0.57 11.76
N SER A 189 6.41 -0.07 12.94
CA SER A 189 5.12 -0.37 13.56
C SER A 189 4.12 0.75 13.31
N TRP A 190 2.89 0.41 12.90
CA TRP A 190 1.80 1.38 12.70
C TRP A 190 1.54 2.28 13.92
N TYR A 191 1.66 1.75 15.13
CA TYR A 191 1.31 2.52 16.34
C TYR A 191 2.51 3.20 17.02
N MET A 192 3.68 3.22 16.38
CA MET A 192 4.90 3.80 16.96
C MET A 192 5.47 4.88 16.03
N PRO A 193 6.13 5.92 16.56
CA PRO A 193 6.89 6.86 15.75
C PRO A 193 7.97 6.16 14.93
N TRP A 194 8.26 6.69 13.75
CA TRP A 194 9.30 6.16 12.87
C TRP A 194 10.49 7.10 12.89
N VAL A 195 11.65 6.57 13.27
CA VAL A 195 12.89 7.33 13.37
C VAL A 195 13.98 6.55 12.63
N GLN A 196 14.70 7.25 11.76
CA GLN A 196 15.94 6.75 11.16
C GLN A 196 17.15 7.46 11.77
N THR A 197 18.24 6.73 11.93
CA THR A 197 19.53 7.34 12.29
C THR A 197 20.18 8.00 11.07
N ALA A 198 21.15 8.88 11.32
CA ALA A 198 21.91 9.50 10.23
C ALA A 198 22.68 8.47 9.39
N GLU A 199 23.18 7.41 10.03
CA GLU A 199 23.88 6.31 9.39
C GLU A 199 22.96 5.50 8.47
N GLU A 200 21.72 5.23 8.90
CA GLU A 200 20.73 4.54 8.06
C GLU A 200 20.37 5.37 6.82
N ILE A 201 20.25 6.69 6.97
CA ILE A 201 20.03 7.60 5.84
C ILE A 201 21.27 7.60 4.92
N ALA A 202 22.48 7.66 5.47
CA ALA A 202 23.71 7.61 4.69
C ALA A 202 23.82 6.34 3.83
N GLU A 203 23.45 5.19 4.39
CA GLU A 203 23.46 3.90 3.67
C GLU A 203 22.49 3.87 2.47
N VAL A 204 21.38 4.62 2.54
CA VAL A 204 20.40 4.74 1.46
C VAL A 204 20.95 5.58 0.31
N TYR A 205 21.67 6.64 0.61
CA TYR A 205 22.20 7.58 -0.38
C TYR A 205 23.65 7.30 -0.80
N GLY A 206 24.34 6.35 -0.18
CA GLY A 206 25.70 5.95 -0.52
C GLY A 206 26.78 6.94 -0.06
N TYR A 207 26.56 7.58 1.10
CA TYR A 207 27.55 8.43 1.77
C TYR A 207 28.47 7.65 2.70
#